data_AF-A0AAN9TJ18-F1
#
_entry.id   AF-A0AAN9TJ18-F1
#
_cell.length_a   1.000
_cell.length_b   1.000
_cell.length_c   1.000
_cell.angle_alpha   90.00
_cell.angle_beta   90.00
_cell.angle_gamma   90.00
#
_symmetry.space_group_name_H-M   'P 1'
#
loop_
_entity.id
_entity.type
_entity.pdbx_description
1 polymer ?
#
loop_
_entity_poly.entity_id
_entity_poly.type
_entity_poly.pdbx_seq_one_letter_code
_entity_poly.pdbx_strand_id
1 'polypeptide(L)'
;MNKKNHYALGYTDEPISKILSNIAESEISKLDRWELKVEKNTESQASEDGKDNLPLNVVNNYFSFGVDAHIALEFHEAREANPSKFNSRLKNKMFYGQMGGKDLVKRKWKNLAEVVKLECDGKDLTPKLKEHKVHAVVFLNIPSYGGGTHPWNKGNSEHQSMEDGFIEVVGLTTYQLPLLQAGGHGTCLCQCKTARIVTNKTIPMQVDGEACKLNPSIITLSFLNQAQMLAKCKGAKINVEQVPEQLQVPVYRISMNDYEYYHYDKDHLAETAIYLGHIKTSAATDLEQVRQMVNRMLEEKNADSETASRLCSDWCFVDSCTAERFFRIDKAQEHLHYLTDITHDSLYVLNTITQTPDEEGPFPSLGQSPELSPSEETSKDSSLDNSMHLDQGSDSSVAVTNISRTGSTEYFPSDTQEKVLNAAKSGDLKTVRLT
;
A
#
# COMPACT_ATOMS: atom_id res chain seq x y z
N MET A 1 5.18 11.24 -9.48
CA MET A 1 5.02 12.14 -8.31
C MET A 1 3.74 11.73 -7.59
N ASN A 2 3.78 10.65 -6.80
CA ASN A 2 2.60 10.10 -6.11
C ASN A 2 2.73 10.36 -4.62
N LYS A 3 2.13 11.46 -4.14
CA LYS A 3 1.93 11.68 -2.71
C LYS A 3 0.77 10.79 -2.26
N LYS A 4 1.14 9.77 -1.49
CA LYS A 4 0.25 8.78 -0.89
C LYS A 4 -0.44 9.39 0.32
N ASN A 5 -1.72 9.73 0.19
CA ASN A 5 -2.60 9.96 1.33
C ASN A 5 -3.92 9.24 1.07
N HIS A 6 -4.11 8.09 1.73
CA HIS A 6 -5.39 7.61 2.27
C HIS A 6 -5.08 6.36 3.14
N TYR A 7 -4.87 6.62 4.43
CA TYR A 7 -5.20 5.79 5.59
C TYR A 7 -5.18 4.25 5.44
N ALA A 8 -3.97 3.69 5.50
CA ALA A 8 -3.60 2.35 5.99
C ALA A 8 -4.16 1.05 5.35
N LEU A 9 -5.04 1.08 4.35
CA LEU A 9 -5.16 -0.01 3.37
C LEU A 9 -5.00 0.58 1.98
N GLY A 10 -3.83 0.42 1.37
CA GLY A 10 -3.64 0.86 0.00
C GLY A 10 -4.52 0.06 -0.97
N TYR A 11 -5.02 0.72 -2.01
CA TYR A 11 -5.89 0.19 -3.07
C TYR A 11 -5.23 -0.79 -4.05
N THR A 12 -4.08 -1.39 -3.69
CA THR A 12 -3.49 -2.41 -4.56
C THR A 12 -4.38 -3.65 -4.52
N ASP A 13 -4.68 -4.17 -5.70
CA ASP A 13 -5.48 -5.39 -5.92
C ASP A 13 -7.01 -5.21 -5.69
N GLU A 14 -7.49 -3.96 -5.54
CA GLU A 14 -8.93 -3.66 -5.65
C GLU A 14 -9.27 -3.27 -7.10
N PRO A 15 -10.34 -3.84 -7.69
CA PRO A 15 -10.82 -3.42 -9.00
C PRO A 15 -11.09 -1.92 -9.04
N ILE A 16 -10.67 -1.26 -10.13
CA ILE A 16 -10.89 0.19 -10.32
C ILE A 16 -12.39 0.49 -10.24
N SER A 17 -13.23 -0.39 -10.78
CA SER A 17 -14.69 -0.34 -10.67
C SER A 17 -15.16 -0.19 -9.21
N LYS A 18 -14.64 -1.02 -8.31
CA LYS A 18 -14.95 -0.97 -6.87
C LYS A 18 -14.46 0.32 -6.21
N ILE A 19 -13.30 0.82 -6.59
CA ILE A 19 -12.77 2.10 -6.08
C ILE A 19 -13.69 3.26 -6.54
N LEU A 20 -14.08 3.27 -7.81
CA LEU A 20 -14.97 4.28 -8.37
C LEU A 20 -16.36 4.23 -7.72
N SER A 21 -16.92 3.04 -7.49
CA SER A 21 -18.18 2.89 -6.74
C SER A 21 -18.04 3.41 -5.31
N ASN A 22 -16.94 3.07 -4.61
CA ASN A 22 -16.69 3.60 -3.26
C ASN A 22 -16.59 5.14 -3.26
N ILE A 23 -16.03 5.75 -4.31
CA ILE A 23 -15.96 7.21 -4.45
C ILE A 23 -17.35 7.79 -4.72
N ALA A 24 -18.12 7.19 -5.63
CA ALA A 24 -19.47 7.64 -5.95
C ALA A 24 -20.42 7.55 -4.75
N GLU A 25 -20.22 6.56 -3.88
CA GLU A 25 -21.01 6.33 -2.65
C GLU A 25 -20.43 7.03 -1.41
N SER A 26 -19.29 7.71 -1.54
CA SER A 26 -18.62 8.34 -0.39
C SER A 26 -19.33 9.62 0.06
N GLU A 27 -19.23 9.87 1.36
CA GLU A 27 -19.68 11.12 1.96
C GLU A 27 -18.50 12.05 2.19
N ILE A 28 -18.78 13.35 2.15
CA ILE A 28 -17.79 14.36 2.53
C ILE A 28 -17.69 14.38 4.05
N SER A 29 -16.52 14.00 4.56
CA SER A 29 -16.11 14.18 5.95
C SER A 29 -15.07 15.29 6.03
N LYS A 30 -14.98 15.95 7.17
CA LYS A 30 -13.95 16.94 7.42
C LYS A 30 -12.71 16.27 8.02
N LEU A 31 -11.58 16.92 7.84
CA LEU A 31 -10.31 16.51 8.42
C LEU A 31 -9.61 17.75 8.92
N ASP A 32 -9.45 17.84 10.23
CA ASP A 32 -8.60 18.84 10.86
C ASP A 32 -7.16 18.67 10.38
N ARG A 33 -6.47 19.78 10.18
CA ARG A 33 -5.06 19.80 9.78
C ARG A 33 -4.31 20.69 10.76
N TRP A 34 -3.11 20.27 11.09
CA TRP A 34 -2.31 20.91 12.12
C TRP A 34 -1.02 21.43 11.53
N GLU A 35 -0.63 22.64 11.90
CA GLU A 35 0.64 23.24 11.51
C GLU A 35 1.69 23.00 12.58
N LEU A 36 2.92 22.74 12.13
CA LEU A 36 4.13 22.67 12.94
C LEU A 36 5.03 23.85 12.59
N LYS A 37 5.26 24.73 13.56
CA LYS A 37 6.27 25.80 13.47
C LYS A 37 7.49 25.38 14.26
N VAL A 38 8.66 25.41 13.60
CA VAL A 38 9.94 25.00 14.19
C VAL A 38 10.83 26.22 14.34
N GLU A 39 11.31 26.44 15.56
CA GLU A 39 12.27 27.46 15.90
C GLU A 39 13.48 26.81 16.57
N LYS A 40 14.68 27.33 16.35
CA LYS A 40 15.89 26.81 16.98
C LYS A 40 15.84 27.07 18.49
N ASN A 41 16.16 26.04 19.30
CA ASN A 41 16.39 26.25 20.72
C ASN A 41 17.81 26.80 20.94
N THR A 42 17.94 28.10 21.18
CA THR A 42 19.24 28.75 21.39
C THR A 42 19.90 28.41 22.72
N GLU A 43 19.16 27.83 23.67
CA GLU A 43 19.68 27.40 24.98
C GLU A 43 20.41 26.06 24.92
N SER A 44 20.45 25.39 23.75
CA SER A 44 21.05 24.08 23.59
C SER A 44 21.78 23.96 22.26
N GLN A 45 22.93 23.28 22.27
CA GLN A 45 23.69 22.99 21.05
C GLN A 45 23.38 21.59 20.53
N ALA A 46 23.39 21.43 19.21
CA ALA A 46 23.24 20.12 18.59
C ALA A 46 24.42 19.23 18.98
N SER A 47 24.12 18.02 19.47
CA SER A 47 25.13 17.04 19.88
C SER A 47 25.44 16.03 18.77
N GLU A 48 24.62 15.97 17.73
CA GLU A 48 24.66 15.05 16.61
C GLU A 48 24.18 15.78 15.35
N ASP A 49 24.54 15.28 14.17
CA ASP A 49 24.01 15.78 12.91
C ASP A 49 22.48 15.63 12.86
N GLY A 50 21.81 16.75 12.57
CA GLY A 50 20.37 16.86 12.45
C GLY A 50 19.99 18.04 11.56
N LYS A 51 18.72 18.05 11.16
CA LYS A 51 18.13 19.14 10.37
C LYS A 51 17.62 20.23 11.31
N ASP A 52 17.58 21.46 10.81
CA ASP A 52 17.01 22.61 11.55
C ASP A 52 15.48 22.71 11.39
N ASN A 53 14.90 21.99 10.43
CA ASN A 53 13.47 21.98 10.15
C ASN A 53 12.96 20.55 9.90
N LEU A 54 11.67 20.34 10.15
CA LEU A 54 10.97 19.11 9.82
C LEU A 54 10.75 18.97 8.29
N PRO A 55 10.66 17.75 7.75
CA PRO A 55 10.42 17.52 6.32
C PRO A 55 9.05 18.01 5.86
N LEU A 56 8.07 18.03 6.77
CA LEU A 56 6.73 18.53 6.56
C LEU A 56 6.34 19.43 7.74
N ASN A 57 5.61 20.51 7.45
CA ASN A 57 5.09 21.45 8.44
C ASN A 57 3.57 21.32 8.65
N VAL A 58 2.91 20.36 7.99
CA VAL A 58 1.48 20.10 8.15
C VAL A 58 1.26 18.63 8.49
N VAL A 59 0.47 18.37 9.52
CA VAL A 59 0.08 17.05 10.00
C VAL A 59 -1.36 16.78 9.57
N ASN A 60 -1.58 15.69 8.84
CA ASN A 60 -2.91 15.21 8.46
C ASN A 60 -3.28 13.91 9.19
N ASN A 61 -2.29 13.13 9.61
CA ASN A 61 -2.50 11.83 10.24
C ASN A 61 -1.94 11.85 11.66
N TYR A 62 -0.62 11.96 11.78
CA TYR A 62 0.05 11.96 13.07
C TYR A 62 1.48 12.51 12.99
N PHE A 63 1.90 13.15 14.08
CA PHE A 63 3.25 13.63 14.33
C PHE A 63 3.80 12.92 15.56
N SER A 64 5.06 12.49 15.54
CA SER A 64 5.66 11.85 16.71
C SER A 64 7.15 12.07 16.83
N PHE A 65 7.65 11.83 18.04
CA PHE A 65 9.08 11.85 18.35
C PHE A 65 9.45 10.79 19.38
N GLY A 66 10.73 10.44 19.44
CA GLY A 66 11.25 9.37 20.31
C GLY A 66 11.37 8.04 19.57
N VAL A 67 11.15 6.93 20.26
CA VAL A 67 11.41 5.58 19.71
C VAL A 67 10.56 5.26 18.47
N ASP A 68 9.33 5.78 18.37
CA ASP A 68 8.48 5.62 17.17
C ASP A 68 9.13 6.23 15.93
N ALA A 69 9.48 7.51 16.02
CA ALA A 69 10.17 8.22 14.94
C ALA A 69 11.56 7.64 14.65
N HIS A 70 12.23 7.07 15.64
CA HIS A 70 13.51 6.38 15.44
C HIS A 70 13.35 5.16 14.54
N ILE A 71 12.34 4.32 14.80
CA ILE A 71 12.03 3.14 13.98
C ILE A 71 11.63 3.57 12.56
N ALA A 72 10.84 4.64 12.43
CA ALA A 72 10.47 5.21 11.13
C ALA A 72 11.70 5.70 10.34
N LEU A 73 12.66 6.35 11.02
CA LEU A 73 13.91 6.80 10.41
C LEU A 73 14.79 5.62 9.97
N GLU A 74 14.99 4.61 10.81
CA GLU A 74 15.76 3.41 10.43
C GLU A 74 15.10 2.68 9.25
N PHE A 75 13.77 2.62 9.20
CA PHE A 75 13.04 2.08 8.06
C PHE A 75 13.27 2.90 6.79
N HIS A 76 13.20 4.23 6.88
CA HIS A 76 13.44 5.13 5.76
C HIS A 76 14.86 4.94 5.20
N GLU A 77 15.88 5.02 6.05
CA GLU A 77 17.30 4.85 5.67
C GLU A 77 17.56 3.46 5.07
N ALA A 78 17.00 2.39 5.66
CA ALA A 78 17.16 1.05 5.13
C ALA A 78 16.48 0.87 3.77
N ARG A 79 15.32 1.51 3.57
CA ARG A 79 14.59 1.51 2.30
C ARG A 79 15.34 2.26 1.22
N GLU A 80 15.92 3.41 1.54
CA GLU A 80 16.75 4.18 0.61
C GLU A 80 18.02 3.41 0.22
N ALA A 81 18.65 2.72 1.18
CA ALA A 81 19.84 1.91 0.91
C ALA A 81 19.56 0.63 0.12
N ASN A 82 18.36 0.05 0.21
CA ASN A 82 18.02 -1.22 -0.47
C ASN A 82 16.58 -1.24 -1.04
N PRO A 83 16.22 -0.42 -2.04
CA PRO A 83 14.83 -0.28 -2.50
C PRO A 83 14.16 -1.61 -2.92
N SER A 84 14.93 -2.52 -3.52
CA SER A 84 14.45 -3.84 -3.98
C SER A 84 13.99 -4.77 -2.86
N LYS A 85 14.42 -4.55 -1.61
CA LYS A 85 14.02 -5.36 -0.45
C LYS A 85 12.68 -4.94 0.17
N PHE A 86 12.15 -3.77 -0.20
CA PHE A 86 10.95 -3.16 0.39
C PHE A 86 9.72 -3.14 -0.54
N ASN A 87 9.72 -3.99 -1.56
CA ASN A 87 8.66 -4.09 -2.57
C ASN A 87 7.42 -4.88 -2.11
N SER A 88 7.39 -5.40 -0.87
CA SER A 88 6.27 -6.20 -0.35
C SER A 88 5.78 -5.70 1.01
N ARG A 89 4.47 -5.61 1.18
CA ARG A 89 3.81 -5.21 2.45
C ARG A 89 4.19 -6.13 3.61
N LEU A 90 4.28 -7.44 3.37
CA LEU A 90 4.64 -8.43 4.39
C LEU A 90 6.10 -8.24 4.83
N LYS A 91 7.01 -8.04 3.87
CA LYS A 91 8.42 -7.76 4.16
C LYS A 91 8.60 -6.45 4.91
N ASN A 92 7.85 -5.42 4.53
CA ASN A 92 7.86 -4.12 5.21
C ASN A 92 7.38 -4.27 6.66
N LYS A 93 6.25 -4.96 6.89
CA LYS A 93 5.75 -5.26 8.25
C LYS A 93 6.76 -6.06 9.08
N MET A 94 7.40 -7.07 8.48
CA MET A 94 8.39 -7.91 9.16
C MET A 94 9.65 -7.12 9.54
N PHE A 95 10.09 -6.20 8.68
CA PHE A 95 11.21 -5.29 8.99
C PHE A 95 10.88 -4.37 10.17
N TYR A 96 9.68 -3.77 10.19
CA TYR A 96 9.22 -2.95 11.32
C TYR A 96 9.22 -3.76 12.63
N GLY A 97 8.77 -5.01 12.59
CA GLY A 97 8.80 -5.91 13.74
C GLY A 97 10.22 -6.22 14.23
N GLN A 98 11.16 -6.47 13.30
CA GLN A 98 12.55 -6.75 13.63
C GLN A 98 13.29 -5.54 14.23
N MET A 99 13.08 -4.33 13.66
CA MET A 99 13.71 -3.11 14.19
C MET A 99 13.10 -2.67 15.52
N GLY A 100 11.76 -2.76 15.66
CA GLY A 100 11.11 -2.57 16.96
C GLY A 100 11.64 -3.55 18.03
N GLY A 101 11.94 -4.79 17.63
CA GLY A 101 12.60 -5.80 18.47
C GLY A 101 14.00 -5.42 18.94
N LYS A 102 14.82 -4.80 18.08
CA LYS A 102 16.16 -4.33 18.46
C LYS A 102 16.11 -3.16 19.44
N ASP A 103 15.16 -2.25 19.26
CA ASP A 103 15.00 -1.09 20.13
C ASP A 103 14.49 -1.43 21.53
N LEU A 104 13.70 -2.51 21.66
CA LEU A 104 13.36 -3.11 22.96
C LEU A 104 14.62 -3.47 23.78
N VAL A 105 15.70 -3.86 23.10
CA VAL A 105 16.98 -4.23 23.73
C VAL A 105 17.86 -3.00 23.99
N LYS A 106 18.01 -2.13 22.98
CA LYS A 106 18.92 -0.98 23.04
C LYS A 106 18.46 0.15 23.95
N ARG A 107 17.14 0.32 24.16
CA ARG A 107 16.57 1.22 25.18
C ARG A 107 17.04 2.68 25.09
N LYS A 108 17.45 3.12 23.89
CA LYS A 108 18.08 4.43 23.60
C LYS A 108 17.22 5.63 24.04
N TRP A 109 15.90 5.48 24.03
CA TRP A 109 14.92 6.53 24.31
C TRP A 109 14.24 6.43 25.68
N LYS A 110 14.83 5.66 26.61
CA LYS A 110 14.30 5.52 27.98
C LYS A 110 14.17 6.83 28.75
N ASN A 111 15.05 7.78 28.44
CA ASN A 111 15.15 9.05 29.15
C ASN A 111 14.56 10.20 28.30
N LEU A 112 13.58 9.92 27.43
CA LEU A 112 12.98 10.94 26.57
C LEU A 112 12.52 12.17 27.38
N ALA A 113 11.93 11.95 28.56
CA ALA A 113 11.42 13.00 29.43
C ALA A 113 12.51 13.86 30.13
N GLU A 114 13.79 13.50 29.99
CA GLU A 114 14.92 14.32 30.45
C GLU A 114 15.36 15.34 29.38
N VAL A 115 15.06 15.04 28.10
CA VAL A 115 15.51 15.83 26.95
C VAL A 115 14.39 16.59 26.23
N VAL A 116 13.15 16.40 26.69
CA VAL A 116 11.94 17.05 26.15
C VAL A 116 11.13 17.68 27.27
N LYS A 117 10.67 18.91 27.04
CA LYS A 117 9.55 19.52 27.76
C LYS A 117 8.32 19.53 26.86
N LEU A 118 7.19 19.09 27.39
CA LEU A 118 5.91 19.03 26.67
C LEU A 118 4.88 19.86 27.42
N GLU A 119 4.32 20.84 26.73
CA GLU A 119 3.22 21.66 27.21
C GLU A 119 2.04 21.51 26.25
N CYS A 120 0.84 21.26 26.78
CA CYS A 120 -0.39 21.17 26.01
C CYS A 120 -1.43 22.12 26.59
N ASP A 121 -1.97 23.02 25.79
CA ASP A 121 -2.91 24.09 26.22
C ASP A 121 -2.44 24.83 27.49
N GLY A 122 -1.14 25.18 27.53
CA GLY A 122 -0.51 25.88 28.65
C GLY A 122 -0.20 25.02 29.88
N LYS A 123 -0.52 23.72 29.86
CA LYS A 123 -0.26 22.79 30.96
C LYS A 123 1.01 21.97 30.69
N ASP A 124 1.95 22.01 31.62
CA ASP A 124 3.15 21.15 31.57
C ASP A 124 2.78 19.68 31.81
N LEU A 125 3.02 18.84 30.79
CA LEU A 125 2.83 17.39 30.81
C LEU A 125 4.15 16.62 30.95
N THR A 126 5.28 17.30 31.04
CA THR A 126 6.59 16.68 31.27
C THR A 126 6.61 15.74 32.47
N PRO A 127 5.95 16.05 33.62
CA PRO A 127 5.85 15.11 34.74
C PRO A 127 5.14 13.80 34.38
N LYS A 128 4.08 13.85 33.56
CA LYS A 128 3.38 12.64 33.10
C LYS A 128 4.27 11.76 32.21
N LEU A 129 5.11 12.38 31.37
CA LEU A 129 6.08 11.64 30.56
C LEU A 129 7.04 10.83 31.43
N LYS A 130 7.50 11.41 32.54
CA LYS A 130 8.37 10.75 33.52
C LYS A 130 7.63 9.64 34.28
N GLU A 131 6.45 9.94 34.81
CA GLU A 131 5.61 9.02 35.56
C GLU A 131 5.32 7.73 34.77
N HIS A 132 4.90 7.89 33.52
CA HIS A 132 4.55 6.76 32.65
C HIS A 132 5.74 6.19 31.87
N LYS A 133 6.97 6.68 32.12
CA LYS A 133 8.20 6.24 31.44
C LYS A 133 8.04 6.26 29.92
N VAL A 134 7.50 7.35 29.39
CA VAL A 134 7.19 7.50 27.97
C VAL A 134 8.49 7.53 27.16
N HIS A 135 8.56 6.71 26.12
CA HIS A 135 9.71 6.63 25.20
C HIS A 135 9.39 7.19 23.81
N ALA A 136 8.12 7.41 23.49
CA ALA A 136 7.65 8.13 22.32
C ALA A 136 6.37 8.89 22.65
N VAL A 137 6.22 10.09 22.09
CA VAL A 137 4.98 10.88 22.14
C VAL A 137 4.42 10.92 20.73
N VAL A 138 3.13 10.62 20.60
CA VAL A 138 2.41 10.61 19.32
C VAL A 138 1.22 11.56 19.44
N PHE A 139 1.18 12.54 18.54
CA PHE A 139 0.04 13.42 18.30
C PHE A 139 -0.77 12.81 17.17
N LEU A 140 -2.02 12.45 17.43
CA LEU A 140 -2.91 11.80 16.48
C LEU A 140 -4.00 12.78 16.08
N ASN A 141 -4.15 12.98 14.78
CA ASN A 141 -5.30 13.67 14.20
C ASN A 141 -6.38 12.69 13.73
N ILE A 142 -6.01 11.41 13.55
CA ILE A 142 -6.90 10.35 13.12
C ILE A 142 -6.89 9.19 14.12
N PRO A 143 -7.93 8.33 14.14
CA PRO A 143 -7.96 7.18 15.05
C PRO A 143 -6.91 6.10 14.78
N SER A 144 -6.47 5.97 13.52
CA SER A 144 -5.57 4.91 13.10
C SER A 144 -4.10 5.33 13.12
N TYR A 145 -3.22 4.45 13.55
CA TYR A 145 -1.78 4.69 13.62
C TYR A 145 -1.00 3.41 13.29
N GLY A 146 0.23 3.54 12.80
CA GLY A 146 1.19 2.44 12.72
C GLY A 146 0.69 1.18 11.97
N GLY A 147 0.00 1.37 10.84
CA GLY A 147 -0.54 0.25 10.05
C GLY A 147 -1.94 -0.23 10.47
N GLY A 148 -2.76 0.66 11.05
CA GLY A 148 -4.18 0.41 11.36
C GLY A 148 -4.48 0.09 12.83
N THR A 149 -3.49 0.25 13.72
CA THR A 149 -3.69 0.14 15.17
C THR A 149 -4.37 1.39 15.75
N HIS A 150 -4.91 1.28 16.96
CA HIS A 150 -5.68 2.37 17.61
C HIS A 150 -5.11 2.64 19.00
N PRO A 151 -4.08 3.50 19.10
CA PRO A 151 -3.37 3.73 20.37
C PRO A 151 -4.15 4.58 21.38
N TRP A 152 -5.22 5.28 20.96
CA TRP A 152 -6.13 5.98 21.87
C TRP A 152 -7.06 4.98 22.57
N ASN A 153 -7.10 5.03 23.91
CA ASN A 153 -7.93 4.11 24.69
C ASN A 153 -9.42 4.48 24.60
N LYS A 154 -10.23 3.59 24.01
CA LYS A 154 -11.69 3.74 23.87
C LYS A 154 -12.45 3.76 25.19
N GLY A 155 -11.83 3.31 26.29
CA GLY A 155 -12.40 3.40 27.64
C GLY A 155 -12.24 4.78 28.28
N ASN A 156 -11.55 5.72 27.63
CA ASN A 156 -11.47 7.10 28.08
C ASN A 156 -12.82 7.81 27.86
N SER A 157 -13.20 8.74 28.75
CA SER A 157 -14.46 9.50 28.63
C SER A 157 -14.47 10.47 27.44
N GLU A 158 -13.28 10.77 26.91
CA GLU A 158 -13.05 11.69 25.80
C GLU A 158 -13.08 10.94 24.47
N HIS A 159 -14.06 11.29 23.63
CA HIS A 159 -14.21 10.73 22.28
C HIS A 159 -13.20 11.37 21.33
N GLN A 160 -12.47 10.52 20.60
CA GLN A 160 -11.56 10.96 19.55
C GLN A 160 -12.34 11.29 18.27
N SER A 161 -12.04 12.42 17.66
CA SER A 161 -12.63 12.87 16.39
C SER A 161 -11.56 13.51 15.50
N MET A 162 -11.83 13.55 14.20
CA MET A 162 -10.95 14.20 13.20
C MET A 162 -11.48 15.59 12.82
N GLU A 163 -12.55 16.06 13.48
CA GLU A 163 -13.33 17.23 13.08
C GLU A 163 -13.68 18.16 14.27
N ASP A 164 -13.14 17.90 15.45
CA ASP A 164 -13.49 18.59 16.70
C ASP A 164 -12.52 19.73 17.08
N GLY A 165 -11.45 19.91 16.30
CA GLY A 165 -10.39 20.89 16.55
C GLY A 165 -9.48 20.51 17.73
N PHE A 166 -9.44 19.24 18.12
CA PHE A 166 -8.53 18.70 19.14
C PHE A 166 -7.57 17.67 18.53
N ILE A 167 -6.38 17.58 19.09
CA ILE A 167 -5.40 16.55 18.76
C ILE A 167 -5.21 15.63 19.96
N GLU A 168 -5.21 14.32 19.72
CA GLU A 168 -4.94 13.35 20.78
C GLU A 168 -3.45 13.22 21.02
N VAL A 169 -3.02 13.37 22.28
CA VAL A 169 -1.62 13.20 22.68
C VAL A 169 -1.47 11.89 23.44
N VAL A 170 -0.69 10.96 22.89
CA VAL A 170 -0.47 9.63 23.43
C VAL A 170 0.99 9.41 23.77
N GLY A 171 1.25 8.92 24.98
CA GLY A 171 2.55 8.42 25.40
C GLY A 171 2.67 6.92 25.15
N LEU A 172 3.77 6.50 24.53
CA LEU A 172 4.08 5.09 24.27
C LEU A 172 5.42 4.71 24.92
N THR A 173 5.40 3.60 25.64
CA THR A 173 6.62 2.88 26.02
C THR A 173 7.06 1.96 24.87
N THR A 174 8.32 1.53 24.88
CA THR A 174 8.83 0.57 23.89
C THR A 174 8.06 -0.76 23.93
N TYR A 175 7.49 -1.13 25.09
CA TYR A 175 6.68 -2.34 25.25
C TYR A 175 5.25 -2.18 24.72
N GLN A 176 4.68 -0.96 24.77
CA GLN A 176 3.34 -0.71 24.25
C GLN A 176 3.30 -0.71 22.73
N LEU A 177 4.36 -0.25 22.05
CA LEU A 177 4.45 -0.24 20.58
C LEU A 177 4.08 -1.58 19.91
N PRO A 178 4.70 -2.73 20.27
CA PRO A 178 4.28 -4.02 19.70
C PRO A 178 2.91 -4.47 20.19
N LEU A 179 2.49 -4.09 21.41
CA LEU A 179 1.19 -4.46 21.97
C LEU A 179 0.02 -3.82 21.21
N LEU A 180 0.23 -2.68 20.56
CA LEU A 180 -0.79 -2.04 19.71
C LEU A 180 -1.29 -2.98 18.59
N GLN A 181 -0.42 -3.85 18.06
CA GLN A 181 -0.80 -4.84 17.04
C GLN A 181 -1.70 -5.95 17.60
N ALA A 182 -1.67 -6.18 18.91
CA ALA A 182 -2.53 -7.12 19.62
C ALA A 182 -3.79 -6.44 20.20
N GLY A 183 -4.11 -5.22 19.76
CA GLY A 183 -5.27 -4.46 20.24
C GLY A 183 -5.05 -3.74 21.57
N GLY A 184 -3.81 -3.64 22.05
CA GLY A 184 -3.46 -2.78 23.18
C GLY A 184 -3.57 -1.29 22.84
N HIS A 185 -3.33 -0.45 23.84
CA HIS A 185 -3.38 1.01 23.72
C HIS A 185 -2.15 1.68 24.38
N GLY A 186 -1.95 2.94 24.04
CA GLY A 186 -0.98 3.80 24.71
C GLY A 186 -1.54 4.43 25.98
N THR A 187 -0.74 5.31 26.59
CA THR A 187 -1.20 6.17 27.68
C THR A 187 -1.80 7.45 27.10
N CYS A 188 -3.11 7.68 27.26
CA CYS A 188 -3.75 8.94 26.86
C CYS A 188 -3.29 10.09 27.77
N LEU A 189 -2.51 11.03 27.24
CA LEU A 189 -1.95 12.14 28.03
C LEU A 189 -2.93 13.30 28.15
N CYS A 190 -3.56 13.69 27.03
CA CYS A 190 -4.64 14.67 26.91
C CYS A 190 -5.19 14.71 25.46
N GLN A 191 -6.34 15.37 25.27
CA GLN A 191 -6.67 16.07 24.03
C GLN A 191 -6.30 17.56 24.20
N CYS A 192 -5.76 18.20 23.16
CA CYS A 192 -5.43 19.63 23.23
C CYS A 192 -5.60 20.37 21.89
N LYS A 193 -5.63 21.71 21.93
CA LYS A 193 -5.70 22.57 20.73
C LYS A 193 -4.35 23.14 20.33
N THR A 194 -3.42 23.16 21.25
CA THR A 194 -2.06 23.65 21.06
C THR A 194 -1.10 22.78 21.84
N ALA A 195 0.09 22.56 21.26
CA ALA A 195 1.18 21.93 21.98
C ALA A 195 2.49 22.65 21.70
N ARG A 196 3.32 22.78 22.73
CA ARG A 196 4.67 23.34 22.65
C ARG A 196 5.65 22.30 23.14
N ILE A 197 6.58 21.93 22.26
CA ILE A 197 7.59 20.91 22.50
C ILE A 197 8.95 21.59 22.48
N VAL A 198 9.70 21.50 23.58
CA VAL A 198 11.07 22.03 23.65
C VAL A 198 12.03 20.87 23.81
N THR A 199 12.98 20.75 22.89
CA THR A 199 14.03 19.73 22.91
C THR A 199 15.38 20.36 23.21
N ASN A 200 16.20 19.69 24.02
CA ASN A 200 17.58 20.13 24.33
C ASN A 200 18.65 19.26 23.65
N LYS A 201 18.23 18.24 22.90
CA LYS A 201 19.09 17.33 22.14
C LYS A 201 18.51 17.13 20.74
N THR A 202 19.38 16.79 19.78
CA THR A 202 18.96 16.25 18.49
C THR A 202 18.16 14.95 18.69
N ILE A 203 16.89 14.92 18.27
CA ILE A 203 16.01 13.75 18.42
C ILE A 203 15.28 13.38 17.11
N PRO A 204 15.00 12.09 16.86
CA PRO A 204 14.23 11.66 15.71
C PRO A 204 12.78 12.09 15.87
N MET A 205 12.23 12.60 14.78
CA MET A 205 10.85 13.02 14.63
C MET A 205 10.31 12.51 13.31
N GLN A 206 9.00 12.33 13.22
CA GLN A 206 8.33 12.03 11.96
C GLN A 206 7.00 12.76 11.85
N VAL A 207 6.64 13.13 10.62
CA VAL A 207 5.35 13.72 10.27
C VAL A 207 4.76 12.92 9.13
N ASP A 208 3.58 12.35 9.32
CA ASP A 208 2.85 11.55 8.31
C ASP A 208 3.72 10.49 7.59
N GLY A 209 4.72 9.93 8.30
CA GLY A 209 5.62 8.90 7.78
C GLY A 209 6.97 9.40 7.24
N GLU A 210 7.18 10.71 7.12
CA GLU A 210 8.46 11.30 6.74
C GLU A 210 9.29 11.61 7.99
N ALA A 211 10.44 10.93 8.14
CA ALA A 211 11.25 10.97 9.35
C ALA A 211 12.56 11.77 9.17
N CYS A 212 13.02 12.41 10.24
CA CYS A 212 14.34 13.06 10.30
C CYS A 212 14.86 13.12 11.72
N LYS A 213 16.18 13.33 11.89
CA LYS A 213 16.74 13.87 13.13
C LYS A 213 16.59 15.39 13.12
N LEU A 214 15.92 15.95 14.12
CA LEU A 214 15.77 17.39 14.27
C LEU A 214 16.71 17.89 15.38
N ASN A 215 17.46 18.96 15.12
CA ASN A 215 18.30 19.65 16.09
C ASN A 215 17.48 20.20 17.28
N PRO A 216 18.11 20.57 18.40
CA PRO A 216 17.41 21.19 19.53
C PRO A 216 16.51 22.35 19.08
N SER A 217 15.21 22.22 19.32
CA SER A 217 14.18 23.09 18.74
C SER A 217 13.05 23.35 19.71
N ILE A 218 12.35 24.46 19.49
CA ILE A 218 11.05 24.80 20.04
C ILE A 218 10.04 24.58 18.91
N ILE A 219 9.10 23.66 19.11
CA ILE A 219 8.12 23.27 18.11
C ILE A 219 6.75 23.64 18.65
N THR A 220 6.00 24.39 17.86
CA THR A 220 4.60 24.74 18.16
C THR A 220 3.69 24.00 17.20
N LEU A 221 2.79 23.20 17.76
CA LEU A 221 1.70 22.55 17.05
C LEU A 221 0.41 23.32 17.32
N SER A 222 -0.31 23.69 16.26
CA SER A 222 -1.59 24.39 16.37
C SER A 222 -2.51 24.04 15.20
N PHE A 223 -3.81 24.24 15.39
CA PHE A 223 -4.79 24.10 14.32
C PHE A 223 -4.43 25.00 13.12
N LEU A 224 -4.52 24.44 11.91
CA LEU A 224 -4.28 25.15 10.65
C LEU A 224 -5.60 25.44 9.94
N ASN A 225 -6.29 24.40 9.50
CA ASN A 225 -7.57 24.47 8.81
C ASN A 225 -8.27 23.10 8.80
N GLN A 226 -9.48 23.06 8.24
CA GLN A 226 -10.19 21.82 7.91
C GLN A 226 -10.13 21.56 6.40
N ALA A 227 -9.84 20.33 6.01
CA ALA A 227 -9.98 19.84 4.64
C ALA A 227 -11.23 18.99 4.49
N GLN A 228 -11.79 18.95 3.29
CA GLN A 228 -12.86 18.03 2.93
C GLN A 228 -12.24 16.76 2.34
N MET A 229 -12.64 15.61 2.87
CA MET A 229 -12.16 14.30 2.49
C MET A 229 -13.35 13.41 2.13
N LEU A 230 -13.16 12.51 1.18
CA LEU A 230 -14.15 11.47 0.89
C LEU A 230 -13.98 10.32 1.89
N ALA A 231 -15.03 10.03 2.63
CA ALA A 231 -15.09 8.93 3.58
C ALA A 231 -16.06 7.86 3.08
N LYS A 232 -15.64 6.59 3.17
CA LYS A 232 -16.51 5.47 2.84
C LYS A 232 -17.64 5.35 3.86
N CYS A 233 -18.88 5.36 3.39
CA CYS A 233 -20.07 5.18 4.21
C CYS A 233 -20.06 3.82 4.92
N LYS A 234 -19.86 3.82 6.24
CA LYS A 234 -20.04 2.62 7.08
C LYS A 234 -21.51 2.49 7.45
N GLY A 235 -22.34 2.00 6.52
CA GLY A 235 -23.75 1.70 6.85
C GLY A 235 -24.74 1.71 5.69
N ALA A 236 -24.37 2.20 4.52
CA ALA A 236 -25.24 2.16 3.34
C ALA A 236 -25.26 0.74 2.73
N LYS A 237 -26.06 -0.17 3.31
CA LYS A 237 -26.84 -1.07 2.46
C LYS A 237 -28.00 -0.24 1.92
N ILE A 238 -27.72 0.74 1.07
CA ILE A 238 -28.78 1.27 0.23
C ILE A 238 -29.08 0.13 -0.73
N ASN A 239 -30.26 -0.47 -0.54
CA ASN A 239 -30.87 -1.31 -1.54
C ASN A 239 -31.18 -0.38 -2.70
N VAL A 240 -30.16 -0.06 -3.50
CA VAL A 240 -30.42 0.48 -4.82
C VAL A 240 -31.18 -0.67 -5.46
N GLU A 241 -32.47 -0.48 -5.72
CA GLU A 241 -33.12 -1.14 -6.84
C GLU A 241 -32.36 -0.67 -8.08
N GLN A 242 -31.14 -1.15 -8.25
CA GLN A 242 -30.56 -1.35 -9.55
C GLN A 242 -31.52 -2.36 -10.13
N VAL A 243 -32.36 -1.93 -11.06
CA VAL A 243 -32.79 -2.83 -12.11
C VAL A 243 -31.47 -3.42 -12.61
N PRO A 244 -31.12 -4.68 -12.28
CA PRO A 244 -29.83 -5.20 -12.65
C PRO A 244 -29.86 -5.22 -14.16
N GLU A 245 -28.99 -4.45 -14.80
CA GLU A 245 -28.76 -4.62 -16.22
C GLU A 245 -28.21 -6.05 -16.36
N GLN A 246 -29.11 -6.97 -16.67
CA GLN A 246 -28.83 -8.39 -16.65
C GLN A 246 -28.03 -8.69 -17.91
N LEU A 247 -26.72 -8.82 -17.75
CA LEU A 247 -25.80 -9.11 -18.82
C LEU A 247 -25.96 -10.58 -19.21
N GLN A 248 -26.24 -10.82 -20.49
CA GLN A 248 -26.18 -12.15 -21.08
C GLN A 248 -24.82 -12.31 -21.76
N VAL A 249 -23.91 -13.03 -21.11
CA VAL A 249 -22.51 -13.15 -21.56
C VAL A 249 -22.27 -14.54 -22.15
N PRO A 250 -21.83 -14.65 -23.42
CA PRO A 250 -21.45 -15.91 -24.01
C PRO A 250 -20.14 -16.42 -23.40
N VAL A 251 -20.05 -17.73 -23.18
CA VAL A 251 -18.91 -18.41 -22.56
C VAL A 251 -18.26 -19.32 -23.59
N TYR A 252 -16.94 -19.21 -23.73
CA TYR A 252 -16.12 -19.96 -24.68
C TYR A 252 -14.99 -20.69 -23.96
N ARG A 253 -14.68 -21.89 -24.44
CA ARG A 253 -13.57 -22.71 -23.98
C ARG A 253 -12.37 -22.54 -24.89
N ILE A 254 -11.22 -22.27 -24.29
CA ILE A 254 -9.92 -22.33 -24.96
C ILE A 254 -9.22 -23.63 -24.54
N SER A 255 -8.56 -24.30 -25.49
CA SER A 255 -7.72 -25.46 -25.19
C SER A 255 -6.35 -25.02 -24.68
N MET A 256 -5.71 -25.82 -23.82
CA MET A 256 -4.36 -25.47 -23.33
C MET A 256 -3.35 -25.35 -24.47
N ASN A 257 -3.47 -26.19 -25.50
CA ASN A 257 -2.58 -26.18 -26.67
C ASN A 257 -2.71 -24.87 -27.47
N ASP A 258 -3.95 -24.41 -27.71
CA ASP A 258 -4.18 -23.16 -28.45
C ASP A 258 -3.73 -21.95 -27.62
N TYR A 259 -3.93 -21.98 -26.30
CA TYR A 259 -3.46 -20.94 -25.40
C TYR A 259 -1.93 -20.82 -25.43
N GLU A 260 -1.19 -21.93 -25.32
CA GLU A 260 0.27 -21.91 -25.34
C GLU A 260 0.82 -21.31 -26.64
N TYR A 261 0.18 -21.62 -27.77
CA TYR A 261 0.64 -21.20 -29.08
C TYR A 261 0.22 -19.76 -29.44
N TYR A 262 -0.98 -19.33 -29.04
CA TYR A 262 -1.59 -18.07 -29.50
C TYR A 262 -1.92 -17.06 -28.40
N HIS A 263 -1.49 -17.23 -27.14
CA HIS A 263 -1.81 -16.26 -26.08
C HIS A 263 -1.38 -14.81 -26.36
N TYR A 264 -0.41 -14.57 -27.26
CA TYR A 264 -0.02 -13.24 -27.74
C TYR A 264 -0.86 -12.69 -28.91
N ASP A 265 -1.67 -13.53 -29.57
CA ASP A 265 -2.54 -13.18 -30.68
C ASP A 265 -4.01 -13.40 -30.28
N LYS A 266 -4.63 -12.34 -29.75
CA LYS A 266 -5.99 -12.39 -29.19
C LYS A 266 -7.04 -12.80 -30.22
N ASP A 267 -6.93 -12.29 -31.43
CA ASP A 267 -7.93 -12.48 -32.48
C ASP A 267 -7.93 -13.96 -32.89
N HIS A 268 -6.75 -14.53 -33.12
CA HIS A 268 -6.64 -15.94 -33.47
C HIS A 268 -7.04 -16.86 -32.31
N LEU A 269 -6.66 -16.52 -31.07
CA LEU A 269 -7.05 -17.32 -29.91
C LEU A 269 -8.57 -17.31 -29.68
N ALA A 270 -9.24 -16.17 -29.93
CA ALA A 270 -10.69 -16.07 -29.87
C ALA A 270 -11.38 -16.92 -30.96
N GLU A 271 -10.82 -17.01 -32.16
CA GLU A 271 -11.34 -17.85 -33.26
C GLU A 271 -11.26 -19.35 -32.95
N THR A 272 -10.21 -19.79 -32.26
CA THR A 272 -10.07 -21.20 -31.83
C THR A 272 -10.99 -21.58 -30.68
N ALA A 273 -11.63 -20.60 -30.02
CA ALA A 273 -12.41 -20.84 -28.83
C ALA A 273 -13.76 -21.51 -29.13
N ILE A 274 -14.09 -22.55 -28.35
CA ILE A 274 -15.29 -23.36 -28.55
C ILE A 274 -16.44 -22.83 -27.70
N TYR A 275 -17.55 -22.46 -28.33
CA TYR A 275 -18.73 -21.96 -27.62
C TYR A 275 -19.30 -23.01 -26.64
N LEU A 276 -19.43 -22.64 -25.37
CA LEU A 276 -19.97 -23.49 -24.30
C LEU A 276 -21.40 -23.14 -23.93
N GLY A 277 -21.83 -21.89 -24.07
CA GLY A 277 -23.16 -21.44 -23.65
C GLY A 277 -23.19 -19.96 -23.31
N HIS A 278 -24.20 -19.54 -22.55
CA HIS A 278 -24.28 -18.18 -22.04
C HIS A 278 -24.70 -18.19 -20.57
N ILE A 279 -24.18 -17.24 -19.80
CA ILE A 279 -24.60 -16.99 -18.42
C ILE A 279 -25.37 -15.68 -18.35
N LYS A 280 -26.33 -15.59 -17.43
CA LYS A 280 -27.09 -14.36 -17.16
C LYS A 280 -26.70 -13.84 -15.80
N THR A 281 -25.99 -12.72 -15.74
CA THR A 281 -25.41 -12.20 -14.50
C THR A 281 -25.47 -10.68 -14.43
N SER A 282 -25.04 -10.09 -13.33
CA SER A 282 -24.91 -8.63 -13.18
C SER A 282 -23.45 -8.20 -13.31
N ALA A 283 -23.20 -6.95 -13.70
CA ALA A 283 -21.85 -6.37 -13.71
C ALA A 283 -21.17 -6.39 -12.32
N ALA A 284 -21.93 -6.53 -11.25
CA ALA A 284 -21.44 -6.57 -9.86
C ALA A 284 -21.14 -7.99 -9.35
N THR A 285 -21.26 -9.02 -10.20
CA THR A 285 -21.02 -10.42 -9.79
C THR A 285 -19.54 -10.77 -9.89
N ASP A 286 -18.95 -11.22 -8.77
CA ASP A 286 -17.55 -11.68 -8.69
C ASP A 286 -17.31 -13.00 -9.44
N LEU A 287 -16.04 -13.31 -9.74
CA LEU A 287 -15.71 -14.51 -10.51
C LEU A 287 -15.96 -15.82 -9.76
N GLU A 288 -15.95 -15.81 -8.42
CA GLU A 288 -16.31 -16.99 -7.62
C GLU A 288 -17.78 -17.39 -7.84
N GLN A 289 -18.68 -16.40 -7.84
CA GLN A 289 -20.09 -16.59 -8.18
C GLN A 289 -20.27 -16.94 -9.67
N VAL A 290 -19.57 -16.27 -10.58
CA VAL A 290 -19.60 -16.59 -12.02
C VAL A 290 -19.18 -18.04 -12.27
N ARG A 291 -18.16 -18.55 -11.55
CA ARG A 291 -17.72 -19.95 -11.67
C ARG A 291 -18.83 -20.92 -11.32
N GLN A 292 -19.59 -20.66 -10.26
CA GLN A 292 -20.74 -21.49 -9.89
C GLN A 292 -21.80 -21.49 -11.01
N MET A 293 -22.01 -20.36 -11.66
CA MET A 293 -22.97 -20.22 -12.77
C MET A 293 -22.50 -20.99 -14.01
N VAL A 294 -21.22 -20.89 -14.37
CA VAL A 294 -20.62 -21.64 -15.49
C VAL A 294 -20.68 -23.15 -15.22
N ASN A 295 -20.35 -23.59 -14.01
CA ASN A 295 -20.44 -25.02 -13.64
C ASN A 295 -21.87 -25.54 -13.74
N ARG A 296 -22.86 -24.80 -13.20
CA ARG A 296 -24.28 -25.16 -13.30
C ARG A 296 -24.75 -25.27 -14.76
N MET A 297 -24.38 -24.29 -15.59
CA MET A 297 -24.68 -24.29 -17.03
C MET A 297 -24.13 -25.53 -17.74
N LEU A 298 -22.94 -26.00 -17.34
CA LEU A 298 -22.31 -27.19 -17.90
C LEU A 298 -22.97 -28.47 -17.40
N GLU A 299 -23.34 -28.54 -16.12
CA GLU A 299 -24.08 -29.66 -15.54
C GLU A 299 -25.43 -29.88 -16.23
N GLU A 300 -26.18 -28.80 -16.46
CA GLU A 300 -27.47 -28.82 -17.17
C GLU A 300 -27.31 -29.33 -18.62
N LYS A 301 -26.25 -28.92 -19.34
CA LYS A 301 -25.99 -29.38 -20.71
C LYS A 301 -25.51 -30.83 -20.80
N ASN A 302 -24.77 -31.32 -19.81
CA ASN A 302 -24.27 -32.70 -19.80
C ASN A 302 -25.38 -33.74 -19.55
N ALA A 303 -26.56 -33.33 -19.07
CA ALA A 303 -27.73 -34.20 -18.96
C ALA A 303 -28.33 -34.56 -20.33
N ASP A 304 -28.11 -33.73 -21.36
CA ASP A 304 -28.76 -33.84 -22.68
C ASP A 304 -27.84 -34.32 -23.82
N SER A 305 -26.51 -34.38 -23.63
CA SER A 305 -25.58 -34.79 -24.70
C SER A 305 -24.29 -35.44 -24.16
N GLU A 306 -24.05 -36.70 -24.56
CA GLU A 306 -22.98 -37.55 -24.03
C GLU A 306 -21.59 -37.30 -24.68
N THR A 307 -21.34 -36.14 -25.32
CA THR A 307 -20.07 -35.95 -26.04
C THR A 307 -19.58 -34.49 -26.07
N ALA A 308 -18.31 -34.32 -25.65
CA ALA A 308 -17.38 -33.20 -25.92
C ALA A 308 -17.37 -31.90 -25.06
N SER A 309 -18.22 -31.72 -24.04
CA SER A 309 -18.31 -30.46 -23.28
C SER A 309 -17.80 -30.49 -21.83
N ARG A 310 -16.87 -31.40 -21.47
CA ARG A 310 -16.30 -31.41 -20.11
C ARG A 310 -15.12 -30.43 -20.01
N LEU A 311 -15.30 -29.38 -19.21
CA LEU A 311 -14.20 -28.68 -18.57
C LEU A 311 -13.66 -29.57 -17.44
N CYS A 312 -12.35 -29.60 -17.26
CA CYS A 312 -11.72 -30.24 -16.11
C CYS A 312 -12.14 -29.54 -14.82
N SER A 313 -12.16 -30.25 -13.68
CA SER A 313 -12.52 -29.69 -12.36
C SER A 313 -11.72 -28.44 -11.99
N ASP A 314 -10.54 -28.26 -12.59
CA ASP A 314 -9.60 -27.18 -12.26
C ASP A 314 -9.41 -26.13 -13.38
N TRP A 315 -10.41 -25.97 -14.25
CA TRP A 315 -10.41 -24.91 -15.26
C TRP A 315 -10.24 -23.52 -14.65
N CYS A 316 -9.59 -22.59 -15.37
CA CYS A 316 -9.35 -21.21 -14.90
C CYS A 316 -9.98 -20.17 -15.84
N PHE A 317 -10.27 -18.98 -15.31
CA PHE A 317 -10.70 -17.85 -16.12
C PHE A 317 -9.54 -17.26 -16.90
N VAL A 318 -9.84 -16.71 -18.07
CA VAL A 318 -8.88 -15.99 -18.89
C VAL A 318 -9.32 -14.54 -19.00
N ASP A 319 -8.45 -13.64 -18.53
CA ASP A 319 -8.56 -12.21 -18.75
C ASP A 319 -8.25 -11.90 -20.22
N SER A 320 -9.28 -11.40 -20.89
CA SER A 320 -9.26 -11.07 -22.32
C SER A 320 -9.17 -9.57 -22.57
N CYS A 321 -9.23 -8.71 -21.55
CA CYS A 321 -9.41 -7.26 -21.74
C CYS A 321 -8.39 -6.36 -21.04
N THR A 322 -7.72 -6.79 -19.98
CA THR A 322 -6.85 -5.89 -19.20
C THR A 322 -5.54 -5.52 -19.91
N ALA A 323 -5.05 -6.38 -20.80
CA ALA A 323 -3.74 -6.20 -21.46
C ALA A 323 -3.78 -6.71 -22.89
N GLU A 324 -2.73 -6.47 -23.69
CA GLU A 324 -2.67 -6.83 -25.13
C GLU A 324 -2.68 -8.35 -25.40
N ARG A 325 -2.52 -9.19 -24.37
CA ARG A 325 -2.52 -10.66 -24.46
C ARG A 325 -3.50 -11.28 -23.47
N PHE A 326 -3.83 -12.55 -23.65
CA PHE A 326 -4.69 -13.28 -22.70
C PHE A 326 -3.90 -13.70 -21.45
N PHE A 327 -4.49 -13.57 -20.27
CA PHE A 327 -3.87 -13.93 -18.99
C PHE A 327 -4.73 -14.89 -18.20
N ARG A 328 -4.13 -15.94 -17.62
CA ARG A 328 -4.81 -16.82 -16.68
C ARG A 328 -5.01 -16.12 -15.34
N ILE A 329 -6.20 -16.28 -14.78
CA ILE A 329 -6.53 -15.81 -13.43
C ILE A 329 -6.34 -16.97 -12.48
N ASP A 330 -5.55 -16.74 -11.43
CA ASP A 330 -5.37 -17.73 -10.36
C ASP A 330 -6.69 -17.91 -9.59
N LYS A 331 -7.05 -19.16 -9.29
CA LYS A 331 -8.26 -19.51 -8.57
C LYS A 331 -8.37 -18.79 -7.22
N ALA A 332 -7.25 -18.58 -6.53
CA ALA A 332 -7.21 -17.86 -5.27
C ALA A 332 -7.53 -16.36 -5.41
N GLN A 333 -7.51 -15.81 -6.63
CA GLN A 333 -7.78 -14.41 -6.93
C GLN A 333 -9.21 -14.17 -7.44
N GLU A 334 -10.02 -15.19 -7.68
CA GLU A 334 -11.34 -15.02 -8.31
C GLU A 334 -12.30 -14.13 -7.51
N HIS A 335 -12.26 -14.21 -6.18
CA HIS A 335 -13.05 -13.35 -5.29
C HIS A 335 -12.60 -11.87 -5.31
N LEU A 336 -11.49 -11.56 -5.98
CA LEU A 336 -10.94 -10.21 -6.13
C LEU A 336 -11.31 -9.58 -7.48
N HIS A 337 -11.86 -10.34 -8.43
CA HIS A 337 -12.20 -9.90 -9.77
C HIS A 337 -13.71 -10.00 -10.05
N TYR A 338 -14.23 -9.07 -10.83
CA TYR A 338 -15.58 -9.09 -11.39
C TYR A 338 -15.57 -9.53 -12.85
N LEU A 339 -16.71 -9.98 -13.37
CA LEU A 339 -16.83 -10.38 -14.78
C LEU A 339 -16.39 -9.29 -15.76
N THR A 340 -16.74 -8.03 -15.45
CA THR A 340 -16.39 -6.85 -16.26
C THR A 340 -14.91 -6.49 -16.20
N ASP A 341 -14.16 -7.01 -15.24
CA ASP A 341 -12.72 -6.77 -15.16
C ASP A 341 -11.93 -7.62 -16.17
N ILE A 342 -12.54 -8.69 -16.71
CA ILE A 342 -11.81 -9.73 -17.46
C ILE A 342 -12.43 -10.04 -18.83
N THR A 343 -13.58 -9.43 -19.15
CA THR A 343 -14.31 -9.60 -20.40
C THR A 343 -14.80 -8.27 -20.97
N HIS A 344 -14.97 -8.19 -22.29
CA HIS A 344 -15.74 -7.13 -22.95
C HIS A 344 -17.07 -7.69 -23.47
N ASP A 345 -17.00 -8.58 -24.47
CA ASP A 345 -18.20 -9.17 -25.11
C ASP A 345 -18.37 -10.66 -24.80
N SER A 346 -17.30 -11.36 -24.43
CA SER A 346 -17.28 -12.83 -24.28
C SER A 346 -16.39 -13.26 -23.13
N LEU A 347 -16.82 -14.28 -22.40
CA LEU A 347 -16.09 -14.91 -21.31
C LEU A 347 -15.30 -16.11 -21.80
N TYR A 348 -14.01 -16.14 -21.52
CA TYR A 348 -13.13 -17.23 -21.90
C TYR A 348 -12.69 -18.05 -20.68
N VAL A 349 -12.78 -19.36 -20.79
CA VAL A 349 -12.33 -20.32 -19.77
C VAL A 349 -11.33 -21.29 -20.37
N LEU A 350 -10.25 -21.56 -19.64
CA LEU A 350 -9.16 -22.41 -20.08
C LEU A 350 -9.22 -23.76 -19.37
N ASN A 351 -9.19 -24.83 -20.16
CA ASN A 351 -9.17 -26.18 -19.64
C ASN A 351 -7.74 -26.57 -19.22
N THR A 352 -7.49 -26.69 -17.91
CA THR A 352 -6.20 -27.13 -17.39
C THR A 352 -6.19 -28.66 -17.32
N ILE A 353 -5.18 -29.30 -17.92
CA ILE A 353 -4.90 -30.71 -17.67
C ILE A 353 -3.84 -30.73 -16.57
N THR A 354 -4.15 -31.32 -15.42
CA THR A 354 -3.18 -31.53 -14.35
C THR A 354 -2.10 -32.50 -14.83
N GLN A 355 -0.92 -31.99 -15.19
CA GLN A 355 0.31 -32.73 -14.96
C GLN A 355 0.78 -32.36 -13.55
N THR A 356 0.51 -33.24 -12.59
CA THR A 356 1.14 -33.17 -11.26
C THR A 356 2.60 -33.59 -11.39
N PRO A 357 3.60 -32.76 -11.05
CA PRO A 357 4.98 -33.20 -10.96
C PRO A 357 5.23 -33.79 -9.57
N ASP A 358 4.91 -35.07 -9.40
CA ASP A 358 5.33 -35.86 -8.23
C ASP A 358 5.70 -37.27 -8.68
N GLU A 359 6.79 -37.39 -9.45
CA GLU A 359 7.70 -38.54 -9.40
C GLU A 359 9.10 -38.04 -9.79
N GLU A 360 9.98 -37.85 -8.81
CA GLU A 360 11.42 -37.84 -9.08
C GLU A 360 11.84 -39.24 -9.56
N GLY A 361 12.32 -39.30 -10.80
CA GLY A 361 13.09 -40.42 -11.35
C GLY A 361 14.18 -39.85 -12.27
N PRO A 362 15.44 -40.32 -12.17
CA PRO A 362 16.63 -39.50 -12.41
C PRO A 362 16.93 -39.22 -13.89
N PHE A 363 17.57 -38.08 -14.12
CA PHE A 363 18.13 -37.55 -15.36
C PHE A 363 18.59 -38.59 -16.42
N PRO A 364 18.26 -38.39 -17.72
CA PRO A 364 18.99 -39.02 -18.80
C PRO A 364 20.17 -38.12 -19.20
N SER A 365 21.38 -38.48 -18.74
CA SER A 365 22.63 -37.95 -19.28
C SER A 365 23.04 -38.73 -20.53
N LEU A 366 23.14 -38.03 -21.67
CA LEU A 366 23.76 -38.50 -22.92
C LEU A 366 25.02 -37.68 -23.16
N GLY A 367 26.19 -38.34 -23.14
CA GLY A 367 27.44 -37.75 -23.63
C GLY A 367 28.69 -38.24 -22.91
N GLN A 368 29.25 -39.34 -23.42
CA GLN A 368 30.51 -39.99 -23.05
C GLN A 368 31.72 -39.04 -22.95
N SER A 369 32.66 -39.35 -22.04
CA SER A 369 34.09 -39.59 -22.32
C SER A 369 34.80 -40.16 -21.09
N PRO A 370 35.84 -41.01 -21.26
CA PRO A 370 36.13 -42.10 -20.33
C PRO A 370 37.10 -41.78 -19.18
N GLU A 371 36.99 -42.67 -18.19
CA GLU A 371 37.79 -42.86 -16.98
C GLU A 371 39.31 -42.72 -17.15
N LEU A 372 39.97 -42.24 -16.09
CA LEU A 372 41.19 -42.85 -15.54
C LEU A 372 41.35 -42.47 -14.04
N SER A 373 41.83 -43.45 -13.29
CA SER A 373 41.85 -43.65 -11.83
C SER A 373 42.96 -42.89 -11.06
N PRO A 374 42.99 -42.94 -9.70
CA PRO A 374 43.62 -41.93 -8.85
C PRO A 374 45.03 -42.30 -8.40
N SER A 375 45.84 -41.29 -8.05
CA SER A 375 47.02 -41.47 -7.18
C SER A 375 47.42 -40.17 -6.48
N GLU A 376 48.13 -40.39 -5.38
CA GLU A 376 48.42 -39.54 -4.23
C GLU A 376 49.47 -38.42 -4.47
N GLU A 377 49.69 -37.67 -3.38
CA GLU A 377 50.95 -37.00 -2.99
C GLU A 377 51.22 -35.52 -3.37
N THR A 378 51.19 -34.71 -2.29
CA THR A 378 52.21 -33.75 -1.84
C THR A 378 52.54 -32.45 -2.61
N SER A 379 52.50 -31.38 -1.80
CA SER A 379 53.52 -30.32 -1.67
C SER A 379 53.49 -29.05 -2.55
N LYS A 380 53.60 -27.93 -1.82
CA LYS A 380 54.37 -26.68 -2.08
C LYS A 380 53.90 -25.66 -3.13
N ASP A 381 53.52 -24.50 -2.59
CA ASP A 381 54.23 -23.20 -2.69
C ASP A 381 54.12 -22.33 -3.97
N SER A 382 54.23 -21.01 -3.75
CA SER A 382 54.38 -19.87 -4.68
C SER A 382 53.12 -19.46 -5.47
N SER A 383 52.52 -18.28 -5.26
CA SER A 383 52.95 -16.87 -5.46
C SER A 383 53.00 -16.42 -6.93
N LEU A 384 52.58 -15.16 -7.14
CA LEU A 384 52.60 -14.30 -8.35
C LEU A 384 51.24 -14.23 -9.06
N ASP A 385 50.45 -13.17 -8.88
CA ASP A 385 50.65 -11.77 -9.33
C ASP A 385 50.53 -11.64 -10.85
N ASN A 386 49.42 -11.07 -11.33
CA ASN A 386 49.51 -10.08 -12.40
C ASN A 386 48.28 -9.17 -12.52
N SER A 387 48.64 -7.90 -12.43
CA SER A 387 47.97 -6.62 -12.62
C SER A 387 47.36 -6.34 -14.02
N MET A 388 46.68 -5.19 -14.08
CA MET A 388 46.35 -4.30 -15.22
C MET A 388 45.03 -4.62 -15.96
N HIS A 389 44.17 -3.67 -16.35
CA HIS A 389 44.13 -2.21 -16.25
C HIS A 389 42.70 -1.72 -16.60
N LEU A 390 42.18 -0.76 -15.81
CA LEU A 390 41.57 0.51 -16.24
C LEU A 390 41.11 0.66 -17.70
N ASP A 391 39.84 1.04 -17.88
CA ASP A 391 39.48 2.09 -18.83
C ASP A 391 38.32 2.97 -18.31
N GLN A 392 38.41 4.26 -18.63
CA GLN A 392 37.56 5.38 -18.21
C GLN A 392 36.57 5.77 -19.31
N GLY A 393 35.50 6.49 -18.92
CA GLY A 393 34.67 7.32 -19.80
C GLY A 393 33.19 6.94 -19.73
N SER A 394 32.23 7.86 -19.65
CA SER A 394 32.25 9.31 -19.67
C SER A 394 30.89 9.84 -19.21
N ASP A 395 30.95 11.04 -18.63
CA ASP A 395 29.88 11.86 -18.08
C ASP A 395 28.84 12.31 -19.13
N SER A 396 27.58 12.41 -18.74
CA SER A 396 26.58 13.23 -19.46
C SER A 396 25.47 13.69 -18.52
N SER A 397 25.67 14.90 -18.01
CA SER A 397 24.70 15.77 -17.35
C SER A 397 23.56 16.19 -18.29
N VAL A 398 22.31 16.13 -17.83
CA VAL A 398 21.17 16.81 -18.49
C VAL A 398 20.59 17.85 -17.54
N ALA A 399 20.50 19.07 -18.08
CA ALA A 399 20.15 20.31 -17.40
C ALA A 399 18.70 20.36 -16.90
N VAL A 400 18.54 20.94 -15.70
CA VAL A 400 17.26 21.34 -15.10
C VAL A 400 16.87 22.71 -15.66
N THR A 401 15.78 22.78 -16.43
CA THR A 401 15.14 24.06 -16.79
C THR A 401 14.11 24.45 -15.72
N ASN A 402 14.39 25.56 -15.05
CA ASN A 402 13.49 26.25 -14.13
C ASN A 402 12.24 26.75 -14.85
N ILE A 403 11.05 26.37 -14.39
CA ILE A 403 9.79 27.07 -14.69
C ILE A 403 9.34 27.78 -13.43
N SER A 404 9.56 29.09 -13.39
CA SER A 404 8.86 30.01 -12.52
C SER A 404 7.39 30.11 -12.98
N ARG A 405 6.42 29.81 -12.10
CA ARG A 405 5.03 30.23 -12.29
C ARG A 405 4.53 31.04 -11.10
N THR A 406 4.32 32.30 -11.42
CA THR A 406 3.56 33.34 -10.74
C THR A 406 2.15 32.87 -10.37
N GLY A 407 1.64 33.34 -9.23
CA GLY A 407 0.30 33.05 -8.76
C GLY A 407 -0.80 33.55 -9.70
N SER A 408 -1.80 32.71 -9.91
CA SER A 408 -3.16 33.09 -10.26
C SER A 408 -4.09 31.91 -9.95
N THR A 409 -5.10 32.18 -9.14
CA THR A 409 -6.20 31.27 -8.80
C THR A 409 -7.12 31.18 -10.01
N GLU A 410 -6.99 30.13 -10.83
CA GLU A 410 -7.96 29.84 -11.89
C GLU A 410 -9.07 28.92 -11.34
N TYR A 411 -10.30 29.44 -11.33
CA TYR A 411 -11.51 28.65 -11.15
C TYR A 411 -11.67 27.69 -12.34
N PHE A 412 -11.98 26.42 -12.08
CA PHE A 412 -12.38 25.48 -13.12
C PHE A 412 -13.71 25.92 -13.77
N PRO A 413 -13.81 26.02 -15.10
CA PRO A 413 -15.07 26.39 -15.76
C PRO A 413 -16.13 25.31 -15.57
N SER A 414 -17.35 25.70 -15.17
CA SER A 414 -18.53 24.84 -14.95
C SER A 414 -18.83 23.88 -16.10
N ASP A 415 -18.50 24.28 -17.33
CA ASP A 415 -18.73 23.50 -18.54
C ASP A 415 -17.90 22.22 -18.62
N THR A 416 -16.83 22.11 -17.81
CA THR A 416 -15.98 20.92 -17.75
C THR A 416 -16.60 19.84 -16.86
N GLN A 417 -17.29 20.24 -15.78
CA GLN A 417 -17.95 19.28 -14.88
C GLN A 417 -19.12 18.58 -15.56
N GLU A 418 -19.91 19.30 -16.35
CA GLU A 418 -21.05 18.71 -17.05
C GLU A 418 -20.61 17.76 -18.17
N LYS A 419 -19.53 18.10 -18.89
CA LYS A 419 -18.93 17.21 -19.91
C LYS A 419 -18.34 15.95 -19.31
N VAL A 420 -17.69 16.06 -18.15
CA VAL A 420 -17.16 14.90 -17.42
C VAL A 420 -18.29 14.03 -16.87
N LEU A 421 -19.37 14.63 -16.35
CA LEU A 421 -20.55 13.89 -15.90
C LEU A 421 -21.25 13.15 -17.04
N ASN A 422 -21.35 13.78 -18.22
CA ASN A 422 -22.01 13.18 -19.37
C ASN A 422 -21.15 12.09 -20.02
N ALA A 423 -19.83 12.27 -20.10
CA ALA A 423 -18.90 11.21 -20.55
C ALA A 423 -18.89 10.01 -19.59
N ALA A 424 -19.01 10.24 -18.29
CA ALA A 424 -19.12 9.18 -17.28
C ALA A 424 -20.45 8.40 -17.40
N LYS A 425 -21.53 9.06 -17.82
CA LYS A 425 -22.83 8.40 -18.07
C LYS A 425 -22.89 7.65 -19.39
N SER A 426 -22.14 8.06 -20.41
CA SER A 426 -22.17 7.46 -21.75
C SER A 426 -21.05 6.45 -22.02
N GLY A 427 -20.06 6.33 -21.14
CA GLY A 427 -18.92 5.41 -21.30
C GLY A 427 -17.93 5.79 -22.41
N ASP A 428 -18.08 6.95 -23.05
CA ASP A 428 -17.23 7.39 -24.16
C ASP A 428 -16.32 8.55 -23.77
N LEU A 429 -15.10 8.20 -23.34
CA LEU A 429 -14.05 9.13 -22.91
C LEU A 429 -13.43 9.96 -24.06
N LYS A 430 -13.75 9.69 -25.33
CA LYS A 430 -13.21 10.47 -26.46
C LYS A 430 -13.74 11.91 -26.52
N THR A 431 -14.81 12.20 -25.78
CA THR A 431 -15.45 13.54 -25.73
C THR A 431 -14.75 14.54 -24.81
N VAL A 432 -13.82 14.09 -23.96
CA VAL A 432 -13.07 14.98 -23.06
C VAL A 432 -11.70 15.30 -23.68
N ARG A 433 -11.67 16.21 -24.65
CA ARG A 433 -10.41 16.88 -25.04
C ARG A 433 -10.25 18.14 -24.22
N LEU A 434 -9.32 18.12 -23.29
CA LEU A 434 -8.80 19.30 -22.62
C LEU A 434 -7.88 20.01 -23.62
N THR A 435 -8.26 21.20 -24.10
CA THR A 435 -7.35 22.13 -24.79
C THR A 435 -6.54 22.92 -23.79
#